data_AF-A0A2E0XBG4-F1
#
_entry.id   AF-A0A2E0XBG4-F1
#
_cell.length_a   1.000
_cell.length_b   1.000
_cell.length_c   1.000
_cell.angle_alpha   90.00
_cell.angle_beta   90.00
_cell.angle_gamma   90.00
#
_symmetry.space_group_name_H-M   'P 1'
#
loop_
_entity.id
_entity.type
_entity.pdbx_description
1 polymer ?
#
loop_
_entity_poly.entity_id
_entity_poly.type
_entity_poly.pdbx_seq_one_letter_code
_entity_poly.pdbx_strand_id
1 'polypeptide(L)'
;MMGTKGAFLKEKVGNFGVWVQQGVGKENLPVDVSRALTGRSELEAVALAGALLSNADEVAHRDWGGLASALAAREGAPPWLGEVLSAVRSRQEMHEKFWRYLDLFVEVAAQ
;
A
#
# COMPACT_ATOMS: atom_id res chain seq x y z
N MET A 1 14.49 13.62 14.35
CA MET A 1 15.54 12.96 13.53
C MET A 1 15.06 13.06 12.08
N MET A 2 15.74 13.83 11.21
CA MET A 2 15.40 13.85 9.78
C MET A 2 15.89 12.53 9.17
N GLY A 3 15.01 11.52 9.14
CA GLY A 3 15.27 10.29 8.40
C GLY A 3 15.25 10.54 6.89
N THR A 4 15.87 9.64 6.11
CA THR A 4 15.76 9.68 4.65
C THR A 4 14.31 9.47 4.21
N LYS A 5 13.98 9.90 3.00
CA LYS A 5 12.68 9.57 2.36
C LYS A 5 12.41 8.06 2.37
N GLY A 6 13.44 7.24 2.13
CA GLY A 6 13.35 5.79 2.18
C GLY A 6 12.99 5.27 3.58
N ALA A 7 13.63 5.79 4.63
CA ALA A 7 13.33 5.43 6.00
C ALA A 7 11.89 5.84 6.40
N PHE A 8 11.45 7.04 5.99
CA PHE A 8 10.08 7.49 6.21
C PHE A 8 9.06 6.59 5.51
N LEU A 9 9.27 6.31 4.21
CA LEU A 9 8.39 5.42 3.45
C LEU A 9 8.34 4.02 4.04
N LYS A 10 9.48 3.45 4.44
CA LYS A 10 9.53 2.14 5.11
C LYS A 10 8.70 2.12 6.39
N GLU A 11 8.83 3.14 7.24
CA GLU A 11 8.03 3.25 8.45
C GLU A 11 6.53 3.31 8.12
N LYS A 12 6.13 4.13 7.14
CA LYS A 12 4.72 4.30 6.78
C LYS A 12 4.14 3.08 6.07
N VAL A 13 4.90 2.37 5.24
CA VAL A 13 4.51 1.08 4.65
C VAL A 13 4.29 0.02 5.73
N GLY A 14 5.17 -0.01 6.75
CA GLY A 14 4.98 -0.87 7.92
C GLY A 14 3.70 -0.55 8.68
N ASN A 15 3.48 0.73 9.00
CA ASN A 15 2.26 1.19 9.70
C ASN A 15 0.98 0.91 8.90
N PHE A 16 1.04 1.06 7.57
CA PHE A 16 -0.04 0.71 6.67
C PHE A 16 -0.36 -0.79 6.74
N GLY A 17 0.65 -1.67 6.70
CA GLY A 17 0.43 -3.11 6.81
C GLY A 17 -0.17 -3.55 8.14
N VAL A 18 0.30 -2.99 9.26
CA VAL A 18 -0.28 -3.21 10.59
C VAL A 18 -1.75 -2.80 10.61
N TRP A 19 -2.05 -1.59 10.11
CA TRP A 19 -3.40 -1.06 10.09
C TRP A 19 -4.35 -1.86 9.18
N VAL A 20 -3.90 -2.26 7.98
CA VAL A 20 -4.69 -3.12 7.09
C VAL A 20 -5.02 -4.44 7.76
N GLN A 21 -4.03 -5.09 8.38
CA GLN A 21 -4.25 -6.37 9.07
C GLN A 21 -5.22 -6.24 10.26
N GLN A 22 -5.13 -5.16 11.03
CA GLN A 22 -6.05 -4.90 12.14
C GLN A 22 -7.47 -4.59 11.67
N GLY A 23 -7.63 -3.79 10.62
CA GLY A 23 -8.94 -3.41 10.10
C GLY A 23 -9.65 -4.54 9.35
N VAL A 24 -8.89 -5.36 8.61
CA VAL A 24 -9.45 -6.52 7.91
C VAL A 24 -9.65 -7.72 8.84
N GLY A 25 -8.80 -7.89 9.84
CA GLY A 25 -8.73 -9.12 10.63
C GLY A 25 -7.86 -10.16 9.93
N LYS A 26 -6.93 -10.76 10.68
CA LYS A 26 -5.92 -11.68 10.14
C LYS A 26 -6.53 -12.91 9.48
N GLU A 27 -7.65 -13.38 10.00
CA GLU A 27 -8.43 -14.51 9.51
C GLU A 27 -9.08 -14.26 8.13
N ASN A 28 -9.21 -13.00 7.71
CA ASN A 28 -9.78 -12.60 6.43
C ASN A 28 -8.70 -12.26 5.38
N LEU A 29 -7.44 -12.61 5.65
CA LEU A 29 -6.29 -12.32 4.78
C LEU A 29 -5.57 -13.61 4.42
N PRO A 30 -5.08 -13.76 3.17
CA PRO A 30 -4.33 -14.94 2.74
C PRO A 30 -2.92 -15.00 3.35
N VAL A 31 -2.42 -13.89 3.92
CA VAL A 31 -1.07 -13.75 4.47
C VAL A 31 -1.04 -12.81 5.68
N ASP A 32 0.06 -12.87 6.45
CA ASP A 32 0.37 -11.87 7.47
C ASP A 32 0.87 -10.58 6.80
N VAL A 33 -0.06 -9.73 6.36
CA VAL A 33 0.20 -8.47 5.66
C VAL A 33 1.10 -7.54 6.48
N SER A 34 0.90 -7.50 7.79
CA SER A 34 1.73 -6.72 8.71
C SER A 34 3.20 -7.15 8.61
N ARG A 35 3.47 -8.45 8.75
CA ARG A 35 4.84 -8.98 8.62
C ARG A 35 5.41 -8.79 7.22
N ALA A 36 4.58 -9.00 6.19
CA ALA A 36 5.01 -8.87 4.80
C ALA A 36 5.45 -7.45 4.42
N LEU A 37 4.79 -6.43 4.99
CA LEU A 37 5.12 -5.02 4.70
C LEU A 37 6.16 -4.44 5.65
N THR A 38 6.17 -4.83 6.93
CA THR A 38 7.22 -4.39 7.88
C THR A 38 8.60 -5.01 7.57
N GLY A 39 8.62 -6.18 6.94
CA GLY A 39 9.86 -6.84 6.50
C GLY A 39 10.52 -6.23 5.26
N ARG A 40 9.88 -5.26 4.59
CA ARG A 40 10.43 -4.61 3.39
C ARG A 40 11.64 -3.73 3.73
N SER A 41 12.61 -3.74 2.82
CA SER A 41 13.72 -2.80 2.81
C SER A 41 13.26 -1.38 2.45
N GLU A 42 14.10 -0.37 2.70
CA GLU A 42 13.83 1.01 2.26
C GLU A 42 13.69 1.11 0.74
N LEU A 43 14.52 0.37 -0.01
CA LEU A 43 14.47 0.34 -1.47
C LEU A 43 13.13 -0.19 -1.97
N GLU A 44 12.62 -1.28 -1.38
CA GLU A 44 11.32 -1.83 -1.74
C GLU A 44 10.17 -0.88 -1.38
N ALA A 45 10.26 -0.17 -0.25
CA ALA A 45 9.27 0.84 0.12
C ALA A 45 9.26 2.02 -0.86
N VAL A 46 10.44 2.49 -1.30
CA VAL A 46 10.57 3.51 -2.34
C VAL A 46 10.04 3.00 -3.68
N ALA A 47 10.35 1.76 -4.07
CA ALA A 47 9.86 1.18 -5.32
C ALA A 47 8.32 0.97 -5.30
N LEU A 48 7.73 0.67 -4.15
CA LEU A 48 6.28 0.62 -3.99
C LEU A 48 5.67 2.02 -4.18
N ALA A 49 6.19 3.02 -3.47
CA ALA A 49 5.71 4.40 -3.56
C ALA A 49 5.89 4.99 -4.98
N GLY A 50 7.02 4.70 -5.63
CA GLY A 50 7.27 5.11 -7.02
C GLY A 50 6.29 4.49 -8.01
N ALA A 51 5.88 3.24 -7.82
CA ALA A 51 4.85 2.65 -8.66
C ALA A 51 3.45 3.22 -8.41
N LEU A 52 3.15 3.62 -7.18
CA LEU A 52 1.92 4.38 -6.90
C LEU A 52 1.96 5.75 -7.57
N LEU A 53 3.12 6.43 -7.56
CA LEU A 53 3.31 7.69 -8.28
C LEU A 53 3.14 7.54 -9.80
N SER A 54 3.64 6.46 -10.39
CA SER A 54 3.43 6.17 -11.82
C SER A 54 1.96 5.90 -12.18
N ASN A 55 1.10 5.66 -11.19
CA ASN A 55 -0.34 5.42 -11.31
C ASN A 55 -1.11 6.36 -10.37
N ALA A 56 -0.65 7.62 -10.30
CA ALA A 56 -1.20 8.62 -9.39
C ALA A 56 -2.64 9.00 -9.75
N ASP A 57 -3.02 8.88 -11.02
CA ASP A 57 -4.39 9.15 -11.47
C ASP A 57 -5.38 8.16 -10.86
N GLU A 58 -5.02 6.87 -10.78
CA GLU A 58 -5.83 5.84 -10.15
C GLU A 58 -6.00 6.11 -8.65
N VAL A 59 -4.95 6.58 -7.98
CA VAL A 59 -5.00 6.99 -6.57
C VAL A 59 -5.89 8.21 -6.39
N ALA A 60 -5.69 9.26 -7.19
CA ALA A 60 -6.43 10.52 -7.11
C ALA A 60 -7.94 10.33 -7.35
N HIS A 61 -8.30 9.48 -8.32
CA HIS A 61 -9.70 9.16 -8.63
C HIS A 61 -10.29 8.06 -7.73
N ARG A 62 -9.51 7.52 -6.78
CA ARG A 62 -9.90 6.40 -5.91
C ARG A 62 -10.40 5.20 -6.72
N ASP A 63 -9.77 4.96 -7.87
CA ASP A 63 -10.13 3.89 -8.78
C ASP A 63 -9.55 2.57 -8.29
N TRP A 64 -10.35 1.83 -7.54
CA TRP A 64 -10.01 0.48 -7.08
C TRP A 64 -9.64 -0.48 -8.23
N GLY A 65 -10.32 -0.37 -9.38
CA GLY A 65 -10.11 -1.25 -10.53
C GLY A 65 -8.79 -0.94 -11.21
N GLY A 66 -8.60 0.33 -11.57
CA GLY A 66 -7.35 0.85 -12.13
C GLY A 66 -6.15 0.53 -11.23
N LEU A 67 -6.25 0.82 -9.93
CA LEU A 67 -5.19 0.52 -8.97
C LEU A 67 -4.85 -0.97 -8.90
N ALA A 68 -5.87 -1.84 -8.85
CA ALA A 68 -5.64 -3.29 -8.79
C ALA A 68 -4.95 -3.80 -10.07
N SER A 69 -5.37 -3.33 -11.24
CA SER A 69 -4.75 -3.66 -12.53
C SER A 69 -3.32 -3.15 -12.61
N ALA A 70 -3.07 -1.89 -12.23
CA ALA A 70 -1.75 -1.28 -12.22
C ALA A 70 -0.78 -2.05 -11.30
N LEU A 71 -1.21 -2.40 -10.10
CA LEU A 71 -0.39 -3.14 -9.15
C LEU A 71 -0.15 -4.59 -9.58
N ALA A 72 -1.14 -5.25 -10.19
CA ALA A 72 -1.01 -6.62 -10.71
C ALA A 72 -0.10 -6.71 -11.94
N ALA A 73 -0.05 -5.67 -12.77
CA ALA A 73 0.82 -5.61 -13.94
C ALA A 73 2.31 -5.45 -13.59
N ARG A 74 2.65 -5.14 -12.33
CA ARG A 74 4.04 -4.98 -11.91
C ARG A 74 4.74 -6.33 -11.85
N GLU A 75 5.94 -6.38 -12.41
CA GLU A 75 6.83 -7.51 -12.24
C GLU A 75 7.13 -7.72 -10.74
N GLY A 76 6.96 -8.96 -10.26
CA GLY A 76 7.13 -9.31 -8.86
C GLY A 76 5.99 -8.87 -7.93
N ALA A 77 4.84 -8.46 -8.47
CA ALA A 77 3.64 -8.21 -7.67
C ALA A 77 3.30 -9.45 -6.82
N PRO A 78 3.10 -9.29 -5.50
CA PRO A 78 2.74 -10.43 -4.66
C PRO A 78 1.38 -11.02 -5.08
N PRO A 79 1.25 -12.35 -5.19
CA PRO A 79 0.01 -12.99 -5.65
C PRO A 79 -1.19 -12.70 -4.72
N TRP A 80 -0.93 -12.42 -3.44
CA TRP A 80 -1.95 -12.09 -2.44
C TRP A 80 -2.45 -10.64 -2.54
N LEU A 81 -1.81 -9.76 -3.32
CA LEU A 81 -2.10 -8.32 -3.30
C LEU A 81 -3.54 -8.01 -3.74
N GLY A 82 -4.04 -8.70 -4.76
CA GLY A 82 -5.42 -8.55 -5.23
C GLY A 82 -6.46 -8.92 -4.16
N GLU A 83 -6.21 -9.99 -3.42
CA GLU A 83 -7.08 -10.43 -2.32
C GLU A 83 -7.10 -9.42 -1.17
N VAL A 84 -5.94 -8.85 -0.81
CA VAL A 84 -5.85 -7.81 0.22
C VAL A 84 -6.61 -6.54 -0.21
N LEU A 85 -6.44 -6.10 -1.46
CA LEU A 85 -7.18 -4.95 -2.00
C LEU A 85 -8.69 -5.21 -1.99
N SER A 86 -9.12 -6.40 -2.39
CA SER A 86 -10.52 -6.81 -2.34
C SER A 86 -11.08 -6.80 -0.91
N ALA A 87 -10.31 -7.30 0.06
CA ALA A 87 -10.69 -7.34 1.47
C ALA A 87 -10.79 -5.93 2.08
N VAL A 88 -9.91 -5.00 1.73
CA VAL A 88 -10.05 -3.60 2.16
C VAL A 88 -11.25 -2.94 1.46
N ARG A 89 -11.43 -3.18 0.16
CA ARG A 89 -12.55 -2.61 -0.61
C ARG A 89 -13.92 -3.04 -0.08
N SER A 90 -14.06 -4.26 0.45
CA SER A 90 -15.32 -4.72 1.04
C SER A 90 -15.67 -4.05 2.38
N ARG A 91 -14.74 -3.28 2.97
CA ARG A 91 -14.90 -2.56 4.26
C ARG A 91 -14.90 -1.06 4.06
N GLN A 92 -16.09 -0.48 3.86
CA GLN A 92 -16.26 0.94 3.53
C GLN A 92 -15.61 1.89 4.56
N GLU A 93 -15.63 1.52 5.84
CA GLU A 93 -15.03 2.26 6.94
C GLU A 93 -13.50 2.41 6.82
N MET A 94 -12.85 1.54 6.05
CA MET A 94 -11.40 1.60 5.84
C MET A 94 -11.00 2.51 4.68
N HIS A 95 -11.92 2.85 3.78
CA HIS A 95 -11.59 3.46 2.48
C HIS A 95 -10.88 4.80 2.63
N GLU A 96 -11.39 5.71 3.46
CA GLU A 96 -10.80 7.04 3.59
C GLU A 96 -9.33 6.96 4.04
N LYS A 97 -9.06 6.17 5.08
CA LYS A 97 -7.71 6.02 5.61
C LYS A 97 -6.79 5.24 4.66
N PHE A 98 -7.33 4.27 3.91
CA PHE A 98 -6.59 3.58 2.87
C PHE A 98 -6.09 4.56 1.80
N TRP A 99 -6.99 5.37 1.24
CA TRP A 99 -6.63 6.34 0.20
C TRP A 99 -5.66 7.39 0.72
N ARG A 100 -5.85 7.90 1.95
CA ARG A 100 -4.89 8.82 2.58
C ARG A 100 -3.48 8.26 2.73
N TYR A 101 -3.34 6.95 2.93
CA TYR A 101 -2.01 6.32 2.92
C TYR A 101 -1.41 6.30 1.52
N LEU A 102 -2.20 6.01 0.50
CA LEU A 102 -1.71 6.02 -0.89
C LEU A 102 -1.34 7.44 -1.34
N ASP A 103 -2.16 8.44 -1.01
CA ASP A 103 -1.87 9.86 -1.24
C ASP A 103 -0.52 10.25 -0.60
N LEU A 104 -0.30 9.86 0.67
CA LEU A 104 0.96 10.10 1.37
C LEU A 104 2.14 9.44 0.65
N PHE A 105 1.99 8.21 0.16
CA PHE A 105 3.05 7.52 -0.57
C PHE A 105 3.38 8.22 -1.90
N VAL A 106 2.35 8.64 -2.64
CA VAL A 106 2.50 9.40 -3.89
C VAL A 106 3.20 10.74 -3.63
N GLU A 107 2.73 11.50 -2.64
CA GLU A 107 3.30 12.80 -2.26
C GLU A 107 4.78 12.69 -1.91
N VAL A 108 5.13 11.73 -1.05
CA VAL A 108 6.51 11.54 -0.63
C VAL A 108 7.36 11.02 -1.78
N ALA A 109 6.82 10.16 -2.65
CA ALA A 109 7.52 9.68 -3.84
C ALA A 109 7.84 10.79 -4.84
N ALA A 110 7.03 11.85 -4.90
CA ALA A 110 7.23 12.98 -5.82
C ALA A 110 8.29 14.00 -5.37
N GLN A 111 8.69 13.99 -4.09
CA GLN A 111 9.76 14.83 -3.52
C GLN A 111 11.15 14.29 -3.82
#